data_AF-A0A7X7NXA9-F1
#
_entry.id   AF-A0A7X7NXA9-F1
#
_cell.length_a   1.000
_cell.length_b   1.000
_cell.length_c   1.000
_cell.angle_alpha   90.00
_cell.angle_beta   90.00
_cell.angle_gamma   90.00
#
_symmetry.space_group_name_H-M   'P 1'
#
loop_
_entity.id
_entity.type
_entity.pdbx_description
1 polymer ?
#
loop_
_entity_poly.entity_id
_entity_poly.type
_entity_poly.pdbx_seq_one_letter_code
_entity_poly.pdbx_strand_id
1 'polypeptide(L)' 'MCGISGFLKSNAVNTEESFKNSIDKMNATLVHRGPDNDGCWYDMEAGIAFGHRRLSIIDVSPEGNEPMISASGRYIITYN' A
#
# COMPACT_ATOMS: atom_id res chain seq x y z
N MET A 1 -4.02 -11.41 10.85
CA MET A 1 -4.33 -9.99 11.15
C MET A 1 -3.58 -9.18 10.14
N CYS A 2 -4.19 -8.23 9.43
CA CYS A 2 -3.56 -7.52 8.32
C CYS A 2 -2.29 -6.72 8.72
N GLY A 3 -1.59 -6.16 7.75
CA GLY A 3 -0.40 -5.35 7.93
C GLY A 3 -0.46 -4.07 7.08
N ILE A 4 -0.08 -2.94 7.67
CA ILE A 4 0.02 -1.64 6.99
C ILE A 4 1.50 -1.24 6.93
N SER A 5 1.92 -0.74 5.78
CA SER A 5 3.22 -0.12 5.57
C SER A 5 3.08 1.18 4.79
N GLY A 6 4.02 2.10 4.94
CA GLY A 6 4.00 3.36 4.21
C GLY A 6 5.14 4.28 4.61
N PHE A 7 5.42 5.27 3.78
CA PHE A 7 6.41 6.29 4.06
C PHE A 7 6.04 7.62 3.42
N LEU A 8 6.60 8.69 3.99
CA LEU A 8 6.59 10.04 3.44
C LEU A 8 8.04 10.51 3.31
N LYS A 9 8.43 10.99 2.13
CA LYS A 9 9.77 11.49 1.84
C LYS A 9 9.69 12.93 1.33
N SER A 10 10.29 13.86 2.08
CA SER A 10 10.54 15.22 1.62
C SER A 10 11.85 15.25 0.82
N ASN A 11 11.81 15.52 -0.48
CA ASN A 11 12.99 15.84 -1.32
C ASN A 11 14.03 14.74 -1.55
N ALA A 12 13.65 13.60 -2.14
CA ALA A 12 14.64 12.69 -2.70
C ALA A 12 14.52 12.62 -4.22
N VAL A 13 15.63 12.88 -4.93
CA VAL A 13 15.80 12.48 -6.34
C VAL A 13 15.78 10.96 -6.35
N ASN A 14 14.59 10.39 -6.52
CA ASN A 14 14.38 8.95 -6.63
C ASN A 14 13.84 8.68 -8.03
N THR A 15 14.29 7.58 -8.61
CA THR A 15 13.60 7.02 -9.75
C THR A 15 12.29 6.42 -9.28
N GLU A 16 11.30 6.35 -10.17
CA GLU A 16 10.05 5.65 -9.89
C GLU A 16 10.28 4.21 -9.43
N GLU A 17 11.27 3.55 -10.04
CA GLU A 17 11.69 2.21 -9.67
C GLU A 17 12.18 2.12 -8.21
N SER A 18 13.02 3.04 -7.74
CA SER A 18 13.51 3.00 -6.35
C SER A 18 12.40 3.30 -5.34
N PHE A 19 11.45 4.15 -5.72
CA PHE A 19 10.28 4.49 -4.92
C PHE A 19 9.36 3.28 -4.77
N LYS A 20 8.99 2.66 -5.89
CA LYS A 20 8.17 1.43 -5.94
C LYS A 20 8.84 0.27 -5.19
N ASN A 21 10.12 0.03 -5.43
CA ASN A 21 10.87 -1.04 -4.78
C ASN A 21 10.94 -0.85 -3.25
N SER A 22 10.99 0.40 -2.77
CA SER A 22 10.97 0.69 -1.34
C SER A 22 9.65 0.23 -0.70
N ILE A 23 8.49 0.61 -1.26
CA ILE A 23 7.20 0.22 -0.68
C ILE A 23 6.94 -1.27 -0.82
N ASP A 24 7.31 -1.89 -1.96
CA ASP A 24 7.15 -3.34 -2.17
C ASP A 24 7.94 -4.16 -1.13
N LYS A 25 9.19 -3.77 -0.87
CA LYS A 25 10.02 -4.43 0.15
C LYS A 25 9.45 -4.27 1.55
N MET A 26 8.97 -3.08 1.90
CA MET A 26 8.33 -2.83 3.19
C MET A 26 7.08 -3.71 3.35
N ASN A 27 6.22 -3.75 2.32
CA ASN A 27 5.00 -4.53 2.32
C ASN A 27 5.29 -6.05 2.41
N ALA A 28 6.32 -6.53 1.73
CA ALA A 28 6.74 -7.93 1.76
C ALA A 28 7.16 -8.43 3.15
N THR A 29 7.69 -7.55 4.01
CA THR A 29 8.04 -7.94 5.40
C THR A 29 6.81 -8.33 6.23
N LEU A 30 5.62 -7.89 5.82
CA LEU A 30 4.36 -8.11 6.52
C LEU A 30 3.53 -9.28 5.96
N VAL A 31 4.07 -10.10 5.05
CA VAL A 31 3.34 -11.22 4.43
C VAL A 31 2.69 -12.15 5.46
N HIS A 32 3.39 -12.45 6.56
CA HIS A 32 2.91 -13.31 7.64
C HIS A 32 1.64 -12.79 8.34
N ARG A 33 1.33 -11.49 8.20
CA ARG A 33 0.15 -10.84 8.76
C ARG A 33 -1.07 -11.01 7.84
N GLY A 34 -0.88 -10.76 6.55
CA GLY A 34 -1.89 -10.89 5.51
C GLY A 34 -1.40 -11.68 4.31
N PRO A 35 -1.56 -13.01 4.31
CA PRO A 35 -1.07 -13.87 3.22
C PRO A 35 -1.99 -13.87 1.99
N ASP A 36 -3.25 -13.47 2.11
CA ASP A 36 -4.27 -13.67 1.07
C ASP A 36 -4.18 -12.67 -0.06
N ASN A 37 -3.79 -11.42 0.24
CA ASN A 37 -3.58 -10.40 -0.79
C ASN A 37 -2.58 -9.32 -0.35
N ASP A 38 -2.06 -8.59 -1.33
CA ASP A 38 -1.28 -7.39 -1.16
C ASP A 38 -1.62 -6.28 -2.15
N GLY A 39 -1.28 -5.06 -1.77
CA GLY A 39 -1.37 -3.91 -2.65
C GLY A 39 -0.45 -2.80 -2.20
N CYS A 40 0.00 -2.00 -3.16
CA CYS A 40 0.79 -0.80 -2.95
C CYS A 40 0.17 0.33 -3.77
N TRP A 41 0.17 1.54 -3.22
CA TRP A 41 -0.16 2.78 -3.91
C TRP A 41 0.93 3.81 -3.60
N TYR A 42 1.28 4.64 -4.57
CA TYR A 42 2.26 5.69 -4.37
C TYR A 42 1.99 6.93 -5.20
N ASP A 43 2.43 8.07 -4.68
CA ASP A 43 2.52 9.35 -5.38
C ASP A 43 3.93 9.92 -5.15
N MET A 44 4.71 9.95 -6.23
CA MET A 44 6.09 10.43 -6.19
C MET A 44 6.21 11.94 -6.02
N GLU A 45 5.26 12.70 -6.58
CA GLU A 45 5.28 14.16 -6.51
C GLU A 45 4.99 14.61 -5.08
N ALA A 46 4.02 13.97 -4.42
CA ALA A 46 3.73 14.15 -3.00
C ALA A 46 4.73 13.44 -2.08
N GLY A 47 5.55 12.52 -2.61
CA GLY A 47 6.55 11.77 -1.85
C GLY A 47 5.96 10.75 -0.88
N ILE A 48 4.74 10.25 -1.12
CA ILE A 48 4.01 9.35 -0.22
C ILE A 48 3.78 7.96 -0.83
N ALA A 49 3.83 6.92 0.00
CA ALA A 49 3.47 5.56 -0.38
C ALA A 49 2.66 4.86 0.72
N PHE A 50 1.71 4.03 0.32
CA PHE A 50 0.96 3.11 1.16
C PHE A 50 1.09 1.68 0.65
N GLY A 51 1.16 0.73 1.56
CA GLY A 51 1.19 -0.70 1.28
C GLY A 51 0.34 -1.46 2.30
N HIS A 52 -0.34 -2.49 1.83
CA HIS A 52 -1.19 -3.33 2.66
C HIS A 52 -0.94 -4.82 2.40
N ARG A 53 -0.99 -5.62 3.47
CA ARG A 53 -1.06 -7.09 3.46
C ARG A 53 -2.37 -7.51 4.10
N ARG A 54 -3.23 -8.15 3.33
CA ARG A 54 -4.61 -8.49 3.72
C ARG A 54 -4.74 -9.95 4.16
N LEU A 55 -5.40 -10.16 5.30
CA LEU A 55 -6.06 -11.41 5.64
C LEU A 55 -7.54 -11.21 5.33
N SER A 56 -8.04 -11.88 4.30
CA SER A 56 -9.36 -11.65 3.70
C SER A 56 -10.44 -12.43 4.47
N ILE A 57 -11.18 -11.75 5.34
CA ILE A 57 -12.24 -12.37 6.16
C ILE A 57 -13.63 -11.85 5.74
N ILE A 58 -13.79 -10.53 5.66
CA ILE A 58 -15.02 -9.86 5.23
C ILE A 58 -14.77 -9.30 3.84
N ASP A 59 -15.71 -9.55 2.93
CA ASP A 59 -15.61 -9.16 1.53
C ASP A 59 -14.30 -9.65 0.87
N VAL A 60 -14.28 -10.94 0.52
CA VAL A 60 -13.13 -11.60 -0.10
C VAL A 60 -13.00 -11.30 -1.59
N SER A 61 -13.83 -10.41 -2.11
CA SER A 61 -13.81 -9.97 -3.49
C SER A 61 -12.63 -9.02 -3.75
N PRO A 62 -12.22 -8.82 -5.01
CA PRO A 62 -11.22 -7.82 -5.38
C PRO A 62 -11.56 -6.39 -4.95
N GLU A 63 -12.84 -6.08 -4.74
CA GLU A 63 -13.33 -4.77 -4.30
C GLU A 63 -12.92 -4.47 -2.85
N GLY A 64 -12.65 -5.50 -2.04
CA GLY A 64 -12.12 -5.38 -0.68
C GLY A 64 -10.60 -5.18 -0.62
N ASN A 65 -9.92 -5.06 -1.76
CA ASN A 65 -8.47 -4.87 -1.82
C ASN A 65 -8.04 -3.48 -1.34
N GLU A 66 -6.85 -3.41 -0.77
CA GLU A 66 -6.27 -2.17 -0.25
C GLU A 66 -4.85 -1.94 -0.81
N PRO A 67 -4.39 -0.68 -0.93
CA PRO A 67 -5.06 0.58 -0.57
C PRO A 67 -6.31 0.87 -1.39
N MET A 68 -7.37 1.38 -0.73
CA MET A 68 -8.63 1.75 -1.38
C MET A 68 -8.56 3.17 -1.90
N ILE A 69 -9.03 3.36 -3.14
CA ILE A 69 -9.10 4.66 -3.79
C ILE A 69 -10.56 5.08 -3.84
N SER A 70 -10.87 6.29 -3.34
CA SER A 70 -12.23 6.84 -3.44
C SER A 70 -12.67 6.98 -4.89
N ALA A 71 -13.98 6.94 -5.15
CA ALA A 71 -14.52 7.10 -6.52
C ALA A 71 -14.04 8.37 -7.25
N SER A 72 -13.71 9.43 -6.50
CA SER A 72 -13.17 10.69 -7.04
C SER A 72 -11.65 10.70 -7.26
N GLY A 73 -10.94 9.66 -6.83
CA GLY A 73 -9.48 9.62 -6.79
C GLY A 73 -8.82 10.49 -5.71
N ARG A 74 -9.59 11.37 -5.02
CA ARG A 74 -9.07 12.35 -4.06
C ARG A 74 -8.50 11.75 -2.78
N TYR A 75 -9.10 10.65 -2.32
CA TYR A 75 -8.72 10.00 -1.06
C TYR A 75 -8.22 8.60 -1.33
N ILE A 76 -7.12 8.27 -0.66
CA ILE A 76 -6.54 6.94 -0.59
C ILE A 76 -6.47 6.56 0.88
N ILE A 77 -6.90 5.35 1.21
CA ILE A 77 -6.88 4.81 2.58
C ILE A 77 -6.31 3.40 2.60
N THR A 78 -5.62 3.08 3.69
CA THR A 78 -5.32 1.72 4.11
C THR A 78 -5.69 1.57 5.59
N TYR A 79 -6.24 0.41 5.95
CA TYR A 79 -6.91 0.14 7.21
C TYR A 79 -6.64 -1.31 7.67
N ASN A 80 -6.72 -1.57 8.98
CA ASN A 80 -6.55 -2.89 9.59
C ASN A 80 -7.48 -3.02 10.79
#